data_AF-A0A2N6GH94-F1
#
_entry.id   AF-A0A2N6GH94-F1
#
_cell.length_a   1.000
_cell.length_b   1.000
_cell.length_c   1.000
_cell.angle_alpha   90.00
_cell.angle_beta   90.00
_cell.angle_gamma   90.00
#
_symmetry.space_group_name_H-M   'P 1'
#
loop_
_entity.id
_entity.type
_entity.pdbx_description
1 polymer ?
#
loop_
_entity_poly.entity_id
_entity_poly.type
_entity_poly.pdbx_seq_one_letter_code
_entity_poly.pdbx_strand_id
1 'polypeptide(L)'
;MRITQLLVSGLLAATTPMQFAFADADGERAALARIIHELQAIDPLITEAASQANPDARVRFQYEWLRQDLDRIRLGIQEHIDAPRSEPRTFPPLRGDYRR
;
A
#
# COMPACT_ATOMS: atom_id res chain seq x y z
N MET A 1 -9.45 -62.69 -35.70
CA MET A 1 -8.54 -62.56 -34.54
C MET A 1 -8.22 -61.09 -34.37
N ARG A 2 -8.65 -60.48 -33.25
CA ARG A 2 -8.57 -59.03 -32.99
C ARG A 2 -7.15 -58.67 -32.58
N ILE A 3 -6.42 -57.97 -33.43
CA ILE A 3 -5.13 -57.37 -33.08
C ILE A 3 -5.46 -55.93 -32.66
N THR A 4 -5.54 -55.70 -31.36
CA THR A 4 -5.66 -54.37 -30.78
C THR A 4 -4.43 -54.13 -29.92
N GLN A 5 -3.49 -53.39 -30.46
CA GLN A 5 -2.52 -52.64 -29.68
C GLN A 5 -2.50 -51.24 -30.27
N LEU A 6 -2.64 -50.24 -29.39
CA LEU A 6 -1.88 -48.99 -29.38
C LEU A 6 -2.37 -48.17 -28.18
N LEU A 7 -1.65 -48.30 -27.07
CA LEU A 7 -1.56 -47.26 -26.04
C LEU A 7 -0.58 -46.22 -26.56
N VAL A 8 -1.04 -45.00 -26.82
CA VAL A 8 -0.17 -43.82 -26.85
C VAL A 8 -0.86 -42.72 -26.06
N SER A 9 -0.26 -42.47 -24.90
CA SER A 9 -0.53 -41.37 -23.99
C SER A 9 -0.31 -40.04 -24.70
N GLY A 10 -1.32 -39.18 -24.73
CA GLY A 10 -1.21 -37.78 -25.11
C GLY A 10 -1.49 -36.91 -23.90
N LEU A 11 -0.50 -36.78 -23.01
CA LEU A 11 -0.48 -35.79 -21.93
C LEU A 11 -0.51 -34.40 -22.60
N LEU A 12 -1.69 -33.78 -22.68
CA LEU A 12 -1.78 -32.40 -23.14
C LEU A 12 -1.26 -31.52 -22.01
N ALA A 13 0.03 -31.21 -22.10
CA ALA A 13 0.74 -30.31 -21.21
C ALA A 13 -0.05 -29.00 -21.09
N ALA A 14 -0.53 -28.73 -19.88
CA ALA A 14 -1.05 -27.41 -19.50
C ALA A 14 0.07 -26.39 -19.64
N THR A 15 0.14 -25.71 -20.78
CA THR A 15 1.00 -24.56 -20.97
C THR A 15 0.31 -23.33 -20.38
N THR A 16 0.34 -23.19 -19.06
CA THR A 16 0.09 -21.90 -18.41
C THR A 16 1.10 -21.63 -17.29
N PRO A 17 2.39 -21.45 -17.59
CA PRO A 17 3.25 -20.75 -16.65
C PRO A 17 2.99 -19.24 -16.81
N MET A 18 2.93 -18.52 -15.69
CA MET A 18 3.15 -17.06 -15.58
C MET A 18 1.94 -16.10 -15.47
N GLN A 19 0.81 -16.50 -14.87
CA GLN A 19 -0.24 -15.53 -14.49
C GLN A 19 -0.21 -15.13 -12.99
N PHE A 20 0.44 -15.92 -12.14
CA PHE A 20 0.41 -15.70 -10.68
C PHE A 20 1.20 -14.47 -10.22
N ALA A 21 2.37 -14.21 -10.81
CA ALA A 21 3.23 -13.11 -10.38
C ALA A 21 2.67 -11.72 -10.72
N PHE A 22 1.91 -11.60 -11.82
CA PHE A 22 1.25 -10.35 -12.19
C PHE A 22 0.02 -10.10 -11.32
N ALA A 23 -0.78 -11.14 -11.02
CA ALA A 23 -1.94 -11.02 -10.13
C ALA A 23 -1.56 -10.61 -8.69
N ASP A 24 -0.43 -11.11 -8.19
CA ASP A 24 0.10 -10.74 -6.86
C ASP A 24 0.56 -9.26 -6.83
N ALA A 25 1.34 -8.84 -7.84
CA ALA A 25 1.78 -7.45 -7.96
C ALA A 25 0.62 -6.47 -8.18
N ASP A 26 -0.39 -6.85 -8.95
CA ASP A 26 -1.61 -6.05 -9.16
C ASP A 26 -2.46 -5.98 -7.87
N GLY A 27 -2.53 -7.09 -7.12
CA GLY A 27 -3.19 -7.15 -5.83
C GLY A 27 -2.52 -6.27 -4.77
N GLU A 28 -1.18 -6.32 -4.68
CA GLU A 28 -0.39 -5.44 -3.80
C GLU A 28 -0.63 -3.97 -4.15
N ARG A 29 -0.51 -3.61 -5.44
CA ARG A 29 -0.74 -2.23 -5.93
C ARG A 29 -2.14 -1.73 -5.57
N ALA A 30 -3.17 -2.55 -5.74
CA ALA A 30 -4.54 -2.20 -5.38
C ALA A 30 -4.71 -1.98 -3.86
N ALA A 31 -4.09 -2.84 -3.04
CA ALA A 31 -4.11 -2.68 -1.59
C ALA A 31 -3.41 -1.40 -1.14
N LEU A 32 -2.25 -1.08 -1.72
CA LEU A 32 -1.49 0.13 -1.41
C LEU A 32 -2.22 1.41 -1.85
N ALA A 33 -2.85 1.39 -3.03
CA ALA A 33 -3.68 2.49 -3.50
C ALA A 33 -4.88 2.72 -2.56
N ARG A 34 -5.47 1.64 -2.04
CA ARG A 34 -6.51 1.74 -1.01
C ARG A 34 -5.97 2.36 0.27
N ILE A 35 -4.78 1.97 0.74
CA ILE A 35 -4.17 2.59 1.93
C ILE A 35 -4.04 4.11 1.73
N ILE A 36 -3.52 4.56 0.57
CA ILE A 36 -3.45 5.99 0.24
C ILE A 36 -4.82 6.67 0.35
N HIS A 37 -5.86 6.04 -0.19
CA HIS A 37 -7.21 6.58 -0.14
C HIS A 37 -7.74 6.71 1.29
N GLU A 38 -7.56 5.68 2.12
CA GLU A 38 -7.98 5.71 3.52
C GLU A 38 -7.19 6.77 4.32
N LEU A 39 -5.90 6.95 4.04
CA LEU A 39 -5.08 8.02 4.66
C LEU A 39 -5.53 9.42 4.25
N GLN A 40 -6.13 9.61 3.08
CA GLN A 40 -6.75 10.87 2.70
C GLN A 40 -8.12 11.05 3.38
N ALA A 41 -8.86 9.95 3.54
CA ALA A 41 -10.18 9.96 4.16
C ALA A 41 -10.16 10.33 5.67
N ILE A 42 -9.00 10.28 6.32
CA ILE A 42 -8.86 10.71 7.73
C ILE A 42 -8.67 12.23 7.91
N ASP A 43 -8.42 13.01 6.85
CA ASP A 43 -8.25 14.48 6.96
C ASP A 43 -9.45 15.20 7.63
N PRO A 44 -10.71 14.84 7.33
CA PRO A 44 -11.87 15.37 8.05
C PRO A 44 -11.84 15.04 9.55
N LEU A 45 -11.40 13.84 9.94
CA LEU A 45 -11.30 13.42 11.34
C LEU A 45 -10.25 14.23 12.10
N ILE A 46 -9.12 14.55 11.45
CA ILE A 46 -8.09 15.44 12.02
C ILE A 46 -8.66 16.83 12.25
N THR A 47 -9.48 17.31 11.31
CA THR A 47 -10.13 18.63 11.38
C THR A 47 -11.18 18.68 12.48
N GLU A 48 -11.99 17.64 12.61
CA GLU A 48 -12.94 17.47 13.71
C GLU A 48 -12.24 17.41 15.06
N ALA A 49 -11.18 16.61 15.19
CA ALA A 49 -10.41 16.53 16.43
C ALA A 49 -9.75 17.87 16.79
N ALA A 50 -9.27 18.62 15.80
CA ALA A 50 -8.69 19.95 16.01
C ALA A 50 -9.72 20.98 16.49
N SER A 51 -10.97 20.90 16.03
CA SER A 51 -12.04 21.82 16.46
C SER A 51 -12.50 21.57 17.89
N GLN A 52 -12.35 20.33 18.38
CA GLN A 52 -12.68 19.93 19.76
C GLN A 52 -11.51 20.11 20.73
N ALA A 53 -10.33 20.52 20.25
CA ALA A 53 -9.13 20.64 21.08
C ALA A 53 -9.26 21.79 22.10
N ASN A 54 -8.78 21.56 23.33
CA ASN A 54 -8.73 22.59 24.36
C ASN A 54 -7.65 23.65 24.02
N PRO A 55 -8.02 24.92 23.76
CA PRO A 55 -7.05 25.97 23.48
C PRO A 55 -6.19 26.29 24.71
N ASP A 56 -6.66 26.10 25.93
CA ASP A 56 -5.90 26.49 27.13
C ASP A 56 -4.94 25.38 27.62
N ALA A 57 -4.84 24.28 26.87
CA ALA A 57 -3.92 23.20 27.21
C ALA A 57 -2.45 23.67 27.12
N ARG A 58 -1.70 23.41 28.20
CA ARG A 58 -0.26 23.72 28.30
C ARG A 58 0.60 22.96 27.30
N VAL A 59 0.19 21.75 26.93
CA VAL A 59 0.79 20.93 25.87
C VAL A 59 -0.31 20.63 24.86
N ARG A 60 -0.11 21.05 23.62
CA ARG A 60 -1.08 20.93 22.53
C ARG A 60 -0.69 19.80 21.60
N PHE A 61 -1.70 19.14 21.06
CA PHE A 61 -1.51 18.23 19.94
C PHE A 61 -1.35 19.05 18.66
N GLN A 62 -0.30 18.79 17.92
CA GLN A 62 0.08 19.55 16.73
C GLN A 62 -0.48 18.88 15.49
N TYR A 63 -1.76 19.17 15.19
CA TYR A 63 -2.49 18.57 14.07
C TYR A 63 -1.81 18.78 12.70
N GLU A 64 -1.16 19.93 12.49
CA GLU A 64 -0.38 20.19 11.28
C GLU A 64 0.81 19.25 11.13
N TRP A 65 1.45 18.85 12.24
CA TRP A 65 2.58 17.92 12.20
C TRP A 65 2.11 16.51 11.88
N LEU A 66 0.93 16.12 12.38
CA LEU A 66 0.29 14.87 11.99
C LEU A 66 -0.01 14.84 10.50
N ARG A 67 -0.62 15.91 9.94
CA ARG A 67 -0.92 16.01 8.50
C ARG A 67 0.35 15.87 7.64
N GLN A 68 1.42 16.56 8.02
CA GLN A 68 2.70 16.47 7.33
C GLN A 68 3.28 15.04 7.33
N ASP A 69 3.18 14.32 8.44
CA ASP A 69 3.66 12.94 8.50
C ASP A 69 2.77 11.99 7.69
N LEU A 70 1.44 12.18 7.69
CA LEU A 70 0.52 11.42 6.84
C LEU A 70 0.77 11.64 5.36
N ASP A 71 1.06 12.88 4.94
CA ASP A 71 1.46 13.20 3.58
C ASP A 71 2.77 12.52 3.18
N ARG A 72 3.76 12.48 4.08
CA ARG A 72 5.02 11.75 3.84
C ARG A 72 4.78 10.26 3.69
N ILE A 73 3.92 9.67 4.52
CA ILE A 73 3.55 8.25 4.40
C ILE A 73 2.87 7.99 3.04
N ARG A 74 1.89 8.83 2.67
CA ARG A 74 1.19 8.74 1.39
C ARG A 74 2.16 8.83 0.22
N LEU A 75 3.09 9.78 0.25
CA LEU A 75 4.12 9.93 -0.78
C LEU A 75 5.01 8.69 -0.86
N GLY A 76 5.48 8.16 0.28
CA GLY A 76 6.30 6.96 0.30
C GLY A 76 5.61 5.74 -0.30
N ILE A 77 4.30 5.57 -0.03
CA ILE A 77 3.49 4.50 -0.63
C ILE A 77 3.31 4.73 -2.14
N GLN A 78 2.98 5.96 -2.56
CA GLN A 78 2.79 6.30 -3.97
C GLN A 78 4.06 6.07 -4.77
N GLU A 79 5.22 6.47 -4.22
CA GLU A 79 6.52 6.22 -4.83
C GLU A 79 6.85 4.74 -4.99
N HIS A 80 6.44 3.88 -4.03
CA HIS A 80 6.59 2.43 -4.13
C HIS A 80 5.70 1.83 -5.22
N ILE A 81 4.47 2.34 -5.38
CA ILE A 81 3.57 1.97 -6.48
C ILE A 81 4.17 2.40 -7.84
N ASP A 82 4.72 3.61 -7.93
CA ASP A 82 5.17 4.22 -9.18
C ASP A 82 6.50 3.62 -9.69
N ALA A 83 7.39 3.19 -8.80
CA ALA A 83 8.71 2.70 -9.16
C ALA A 83 9.01 1.31 -8.58
N PRO A 84 8.87 0.22 -9.37
CA PRO A 84 9.37 -1.08 -8.95
C PRO A 84 10.90 -1.14 -9.08
N ARG A 85 11.61 -0.97 -7.93
CA ARG A 85 13.03 -1.33 -7.61
C ARG A 85 14.14 -0.27 -7.76
N SER A 86 15.10 -0.27 -6.80
CA SER A 86 16.50 -0.79 -6.93
C SER A 86 17.47 -0.23 -5.88
N GLU A 87 17.18 0.92 -5.26
CA GLU A 87 18.07 1.54 -4.26
C GLU A 87 17.34 1.85 -2.93
N PRO A 88 18.03 1.73 -1.78
CA PRO A 88 17.50 2.19 -0.51
C PRO A 88 17.25 3.71 -0.57
N ARG A 89 15.98 4.12 -0.51
CA ARG A 89 15.63 5.54 -0.41
C ARG A 89 15.79 6.01 1.02
N THR A 90 16.42 7.17 1.19
CA THR A 90 16.40 7.89 2.47
C THR A 90 15.17 8.78 2.50
N PHE A 91 14.12 8.32 3.16
CA PHE A 91 13.00 9.19 3.49
C PHE A 91 13.35 10.02 4.73
N PRO A 92 12.99 11.32 4.76
CA PRO A 92 13.07 12.10 5.98
C PRO A 92 12.32 11.36 7.10
N PRO A 93 12.86 11.32 8.33
CA PRO A 93 12.17 10.66 9.42
C PRO A 93 10.81 11.32 9.64
N LEU A 94 9.82 10.49 9.97
CA LEU A 94 8.57 10.99 10.53
C LEU A 94 8.88 11.70 11.83
N ARG A 95 8.15 12.78 12.08
CA ARG A 95 8.33 13.57 13.27
C ARG A 95 8.03 12.75 14.51
N GLY A 96 6.87 12.08 14.52
CA GLY A 96 6.42 11.22 15.61
C GLY A 96 6.13 11.92 16.95
N ASP A 97 6.63 13.14 17.16
CA ASP A 97 6.40 13.96 18.36
C ASP A 97 5.30 15.02 18.13
N TYR A 98 4.03 14.60 18.09
CA TYR A 98 2.92 15.54 17.84
C TYR A 98 2.53 16.42 19.02
N ARG A 99 3.41 16.61 20.01
CA ARG A 99 3.11 17.34 21.25
C ARG A 99 4.10 18.47 21.46
N ARG A 100 3.60 19.69 21.64
CA ARG A 100 4.41 20.85 21.99
C ARG A 100 3.70 21.73 23.01
#